data_AF-A0A929WB89-F1
#
_entry.id   AF-A0A929WB89-F1
#
_cell.length_a   1.000
_cell.length_b   1.000
_cell.length_c   1.000
_cell.angle_alpha   90.00
_cell.angle_beta   90.00
_cell.angle_gamma   90.00
#
_symmetry.space_group_name_H-M   'P 1'
#
loop_
_entity.id
_entity.type
_entity.pdbx_description
1 polymer ?
#
loop_
_entity_poly.entity_id
_entity_poly.type
_entity_poly.pdbx_seq_one_letter_code
_entity_poly.pdbx_strand_id
1 'polypeptide(L)'
;MLVLLLFITGASAAVPERSGSDADSLEVSLLTCAPGHEVYRLYGHTALRVRNVARPTSDYTYNFGWFSFDTPNFVMRFVLGRTDYSMAKESTALFVQSYLQDDAQVTAQVLALTPEEAHDVAQALNAIVEQHDPEVREYVVPGLNGEQDRLTLEMPHWTYRYNFLYDNCTTRALAAVQSALAKHGERLVFPDLKNDGALLTQRRMIHEFTAQSPWYEFGQDLLLGPEVDREFPR
;
A
#
# COMPACT_ATOMS: atom_id res chain seq x y z
N MET A 1 34.64 55.30 44.02
CA MET A 1 33.52 55.55 43.09
C MET A 1 33.06 54.19 42.58
N LEU A 2 31.91 53.71 43.05
CA LEU A 2 31.41 52.35 42.86
C LEU A 2 30.78 52.23 41.46
N VAL A 3 31.25 51.31 40.61
CA VAL A 3 30.64 51.05 39.29
C VAL A 3 29.61 49.92 39.45
N LEU A 4 28.34 50.28 39.31
CA LEU A 4 27.20 49.37 39.34
C LEU A 4 27.00 48.77 37.93
N LEU A 5 27.27 47.48 37.75
CA LEU A 5 26.94 46.74 36.53
C LEU A 5 25.48 46.25 36.63
N LEU A 6 24.59 46.84 35.83
CA LEU A 6 23.23 46.35 35.61
C LEU A 6 23.29 45.12 34.68
N PHE A 7 22.99 43.94 35.20
CA PHE A 7 22.63 42.78 34.37
C PHE A 7 21.16 42.91 33.98
N ILE A 8 20.89 43.18 32.70
CA ILE A 8 19.54 43.05 32.14
C ILE A 8 19.32 41.55 31.88
N THR A 9 18.59 40.89 32.76
CA THR A 9 18.05 39.55 32.50
C THR A 9 16.88 39.68 31.53
N GLY A 10 17.15 39.47 30.24
CA GLY A 10 16.11 39.26 29.25
C GLY A 10 15.40 37.94 29.56
N ALA A 11 14.18 38.01 30.11
CA ALA A 11 13.30 36.86 30.18
C ALA A 11 12.94 36.46 28.74
N SER A 12 13.60 35.42 28.22
CA SER A 12 13.16 34.77 26.99
C SER A 12 11.83 34.10 27.31
N ALA A 13 10.72 34.69 26.87
CA ALA A 13 9.46 33.99 26.82
C ALA A 13 9.64 32.85 25.83
N ALA A 14 9.76 31.63 26.35
CA ALA A 14 9.72 30.44 25.51
C ALA A 14 8.42 30.49 24.71
N VAL A 15 8.54 30.65 23.40
CA VAL A 15 7.44 30.37 22.48
C VAL A 15 7.05 28.93 22.76
N PRO A 16 5.80 28.62 23.10
CA PRO A 16 5.41 27.24 23.27
C PRO A 16 5.62 26.56 21.92
N GLU A 17 6.54 25.60 21.86
CA GLU A 17 6.59 24.65 20.75
C GLU A 17 5.19 24.04 20.67
N ARG A 18 4.47 24.31 19.59
CA ARG A 18 3.37 23.43 19.19
C ARG A 18 4.02 22.08 18.99
N SER A 19 3.82 21.15 19.92
CA SER A 19 3.94 19.73 19.60
C SER A 19 2.85 19.47 18.57
N GLY A 20 3.17 19.61 17.29
CA GLY A 20 2.32 19.13 16.22
C GLY A 20 2.09 17.65 16.51
N SER A 21 0.84 17.25 16.64
CA SER A 21 0.55 15.83 16.78
C SER A 21 1.10 15.15 15.53
N ASP A 22 1.73 13.98 15.68
CA ASP A 22 2.24 13.24 14.50
C ASP A 22 1.11 12.97 13.49
N ALA A 23 -0.14 12.87 13.97
CA ALA A 23 -1.34 12.72 13.16
C ALA A 23 -1.51 13.82 12.10
N ASP A 24 -1.23 15.08 12.44
CA ASP A 24 -1.34 16.24 11.52
C ASP A 24 -0.29 16.23 10.40
N SER A 25 0.68 15.31 10.48
CA SER A 25 1.76 15.18 9.52
C SER A 25 1.67 13.93 8.64
N LEU A 26 0.66 13.08 8.82
CA LEU A 26 0.53 11.85 8.03
C LEU A 26 -0.25 12.07 6.74
N GLU A 27 0.29 11.53 5.66
CA GLU A 27 -0.32 11.47 4.34
C GLU A 27 -0.49 10.01 3.96
N VAL A 28 -1.71 9.62 3.60
CA VAL A 28 -2.01 8.28 3.09
C VAL A 28 -2.27 8.36 1.59
N SER A 29 -1.61 7.51 0.82
CA SER A 29 -1.82 7.41 -0.62
C SER A 29 -2.16 5.98 -1.04
N LEU A 30 -3.04 5.85 -2.04
CA LEU A 30 -3.20 4.61 -2.80
C LEU A 30 -2.10 4.54 -3.86
N LEU A 31 -1.31 3.48 -3.84
CA LEU A 31 -0.35 3.17 -4.89
C LEU A 31 -0.98 2.23 -5.90
N THR A 32 -0.94 2.61 -7.17
CA THR A 32 -1.34 1.77 -8.31
C THR A 32 -0.11 1.43 -9.13
N CYS A 33 0.24 0.15 -9.16
CA CYS A 33 1.35 -0.39 -9.92
C CYS A 33 0.83 -0.94 -11.24
N ALA A 34 1.46 -0.55 -12.34
CA ALA A 34 1.10 -1.01 -13.68
C ALA A 34 1.29 -2.52 -13.84
N PRO A 35 0.53 -3.15 -14.76
CA PRO A 35 0.77 -4.53 -15.18
C PRO A 35 2.22 -4.79 -15.59
N GLY A 36 2.73 -5.97 -15.22
CA GLY A 36 4.04 -6.46 -15.62
C GLY A 36 3.97 -7.68 -16.55
N HIS A 37 5.13 -8.20 -16.92
CA HIS A 37 5.24 -9.36 -17.82
C HIS A 37 5.14 -10.71 -17.10
N GLU A 38 5.38 -10.73 -15.79
CA GLU A 38 5.33 -11.93 -14.97
C GLU A 38 3.89 -12.33 -14.64
N VAL A 39 3.61 -13.63 -14.57
CA VAL A 39 2.25 -14.18 -14.38
C VAL A 39 1.54 -13.63 -13.14
N TYR A 40 2.29 -13.33 -12.08
CA TYR A 40 1.78 -12.79 -10.82
C TYR A 40 1.63 -11.25 -10.80
N ARG A 41 1.98 -10.57 -11.90
CA ARG A 41 1.86 -9.11 -12.08
C ARG A 41 1.01 -8.70 -13.28
N LEU A 42 0.41 -9.66 -13.99
CA LEU A 42 -0.35 -9.40 -15.22
C LEU A 42 -1.48 -8.37 -15.07
N TYR A 43 -2.03 -8.21 -13.87
CA TYR A 43 -3.15 -7.29 -13.60
C TYR A 43 -2.72 -6.06 -12.79
N GLY A 44 -1.41 -5.85 -12.64
CA GLY A 44 -0.86 -4.82 -11.77
C GLY A 44 -0.95 -5.16 -10.30
N HIS A 45 -0.80 -4.14 -9.45
CA HIS A 45 -0.85 -4.29 -8.00
C HIS A 45 -1.34 -3.01 -7.31
N THR A 46 -1.90 -3.16 -6.11
CA THR A 46 -2.33 -2.04 -5.27
C THR A 46 -1.71 -2.15 -3.89
N ALA A 47 -1.22 -1.03 -3.36
CA ALA A 47 -0.70 -0.93 -2.00
C ALA A 47 -1.10 0.41 -1.36
N LEU A 48 -0.97 0.52 -0.04
CA LEU A 48 -1.16 1.79 0.68
C LEU A 48 0.19 2.35 1.10
N ARG A 49 0.44 3.62 0.83
CA ARG A 49 1.61 4.35 1.33
C ARG A 49 1.19 5.24 2.49
N VAL A 50 1.95 5.22 3.58
CA VAL A 50 1.83 6.15 4.69
C VAL A 50 3.15 6.90 4.82
N ARG A 51 3.09 8.21 4.65
CA ARG A 51 4.25 9.11 4.71
C ARG A 51 4.05 10.17 5.76
N ASN A 52 5.06 10.40 6.58
CA ASN A 52 5.10 11.57 7.44
C ASN A 52 5.73 12.76 6.68
N VAL A 53 4.96 13.81 6.44
CA VAL A 53 5.43 14.99 5.69
C VAL A 53 6.41 15.85 6.50
N ALA A 54 6.33 15.80 7.83
CA ALA A 54 7.26 16.50 8.73
C ALA A 54 8.57 15.71 8.95
N ARG A 55 8.54 14.38 8.75
CA ARG A 55 9.70 13.48 8.86
C ARG A 55 9.78 12.57 7.63
N PRO A 56 10.35 13.05 6.52
CA PRO A 56 10.34 12.34 5.23
C PRO A 56 10.99 10.95 5.23
N THR A 57 11.83 10.63 6.22
CA THR A 57 12.41 9.29 6.41
C THR A 57 11.40 8.27 6.92
N SER A 58 10.26 8.70 7.45
CA SER A 58 9.12 7.86 7.81
C SER A 58 8.17 7.78 6.61
N ASP A 59 8.43 6.82 5.74
CA ASP A 59 7.71 6.63 4.49
C ASP A 59 7.65 5.14 4.15
N TYR A 60 6.47 4.55 4.35
CA TYR A 60 6.27 3.10 4.28
C TYR A 60 5.11 2.74 3.36
N THR A 61 5.32 1.67 2.61
CA THR A 61 4.30 0.98 1.82
C THR A 61 3.83 -0.27 2.55
N TYR A 62 2.52 -0.44 2.63
CA TYR A 62 1.83 -1.63 3.14
C TYR A 62 1.33 -2.45 1.97
N ASN A 63 1.97 -3.59 1.78
CA ASN A 63 1.79 -4.47 0.65
C ASN A 63 1.01 -5.71 1.07
N PHE A 64 -0.29 -5.75 0.76
CA PHE A 64 -1.13 -6.92 1.00
C PHE A 64 -0.85 -8.08 0.04
N GLY A 65 -0.07 -7.86 -1.02
CA GLY A 65 0.23 -8.85 -2.05
C GLY A 65 1.48 -9.68 -1.78
N TRP A 66 2.01 -9.69 -0.56
CA TRP A 66 3.28 -10.35 -0.29
C TRP A 66 3.15 -11.87 -0.35
N PHE A 67 4.10 -12.55 -0.99
CA PHE A 67 4.20 -14.01 -1.03
C PHE A 67 5.66 -14.44 -1.20
N SER A 68 5.97 -15.73 -0.96
CA SER A 68 7.32 -16.28 -1.13
C SER A 68 7.44 -17.21 -2.33
N PHE A 69 8.45 -16.95 -3.19
CA PHE A 69 8.82 -17.82 -4.30
C PHE A 69 9.47 -19.15 -3.85
N ASP A 70 9.97 -19.22 -2.62
CA ASP A 70 10.58 -20.45 -2.07
C ASP A 70 9.53 -21.53 -1.76
N THR A 71 8.23 -21.20 -1.91
CA THR A 71 7.14 -22.15 -1.73
C THR A 71 7.19 -23.24 -2.82
N PRO A 72 7.26 -24.54 -2.46
CA PRO A 72 7.28 -25.62 -3.43
C PRO A 72 6.06 -25.59 -4.37
N ASN A 73 6.32 -25.68 -5.67
CA ASN A 73 5.32 -25.59 -6.75
C ASN A 73 4.56 -24.26 -6.78
N PHE A 74 5.23 -23.14 -6.46
CA PHE A 74 4.66 -21.79 -6.42
C PHE A 74 3.73 -21.49 -7.61
N VAL A 75 4.19 -21.66 -8.85
CA VAL A 75 3.40 -21.35 -10.06
C VAL A 75 2.08 -22.15 -10.09
N MET A 76 2.14 -23.44 -9.78
CA MET A 76 0.92 -24.27 -9.75
C MET A 76 -0.01 -23.86 -8.62
N ARG A 77 0.52 -23.51 -7.45
CA ARG A 77 -0.30 -23.00 -6.34
C ARG A 77 -0.94 -21.68 -6.70
N PHE A 78 -0.21 -20.78 -7.37
CA PHE A 78 -0.71 -19.49 -7.82
C PHE A 78 -1.86 -19.66 -8.81
N VAL A 79 -1.66 -20.45 -9.86
CA VAL A 79 -2.67 -20.74 -10.88
C VAL A 79 -3.92 -21.37 -10.28
N LEU A 80 -3.77 -22.23 -9.26
CA LEU A 80 -4.89 -22.89 -8.58
C LEU A 80 -5.53 -22.05 -7.45
N GLY A 81 -5.09 -20.81 -7.21
CA GLY A 81 -5.59 -19.97 -6.12
C GLY A 81 -5.21 -20.47 -4.72
N ARG A 82 -4.12 -21.23 -4.62
CA ARG A 82 -3.59 -21.86 -3.40
C ARG A 82 -2.29 -21.23 -2.89
N THR A 83 -1.91 -20.06 -3.42
CA THR A 83 -0.78 -19.31 -2.88
C THR A 83 -1.12 -18.77 -1.49
N ASP A 84 -0.15 -18.84 -0.61
CA ASP A 84 -0.21 -18.28 0.73
C ASP A 84 0.35 -16.85 0.65
N TYR A 85 -0.48 -15.87 1.03
CA TYR A 85 -0.15 -14.44 0.95
C TYR A 85 -0.06 -13.84 2.34
N SER A 86 0.55 -12.67 2.45
CA SER A 86 0.68 -11.94 3.70
C SER A 86 0.71 -10.43 3.46
N MET A 87 0.67 -9.65 4.54
CA MET A 87 0.88 -8.21 4.46
C MET A 87 2.28 -7.84 4.94
N ALA A 88 3.11 -7.30 4.06
CA ALA A 88 4.42 -6.75 4.40
C ALA A 88 4.35 -5.24 4.59
N LYS A 89 5.25 -4.70 5.41
CA LYS A 89 5.50 -3.27 5.53
C LYS A 89 6.95 -3.02 5.12
N GLU A 90 7.16 -2.13 4.19
CA GLU A 90 8.50 -1.84 3.65
C GLU A 90 8.68 -0.36 3.41
N SER A 91 9.92 0.14 3.50
CA SER A 91 10.22 1.51 3.09
C SER A 91 9.77 1.72 1.65
N THR A 92 9.05 2.81 1.37
CA THR A 92 8.46 3.06 0.04
C THR A 92 9.51 3.02 -1.08
N ALA A 93 10.75 3.44 -0.80
CA ALA A 93 11.86 3.36 -1.74
C ALA A 93 12.17 1.91 -2.16
N LEU A 94 12.14 0.93 -1.25
CA LEU A 94 12.35 -0.49 -1.58
C LEU A 94 11.24 -1.01 -2.48
N PHE A 95 9.99 -0.72 -2.11
CA PHE A 95 8.81 -1.12 -2.89
C PHE A 95 8.90 -0.60 -4.32
N VAL A 96 9.06 0.72 -4.49
CA VAL A 96 9.12 1.37 -5.80
C VAL A 96 10.31 0.89 -6.62
N GLN A 97 11.47 0.65 -5.99
CA GLN A 97 12.66 0.15 -6.67
C GLN A 97 12.41 -1.20 -7.37
N SER A 98 11.60 -2.09 -6.78
CA SER A 98 11.25 -3.37 -7.39
C SER A 98 10.40 -3.23 -8.67
N TYR A 99 9.59 -2.18 -8.78
CA TYR A 99 8.81 -1.90 -9.99
C TYR A 99 9.62 -1.18 -11.05
N LEU A 100 10.53 -0.29 -10.64
CA LEU A 100 11.47 0.37 -11.55
C LEU A 100 12.40 -0.62 -12.25
N GLN A 101 12.81 -1.69 -11.56
CA GLN A 101 13.61 -2.76 -12.16
C GLN A 101 12.89 -3.51 -13.30
N ASP A 102 11.56 -3.53 -13.23
CA ASP A 102 10.70 -4.22 -14.19
C ASP A 102 10.03 -3.26 -15.19
N ASP A 103 10.56 -2.02 -15.30
CA ASP A 103 10.02 -0.93 -16.15
C ASP A 103 8.52 -0.67 -15.94
N ALA A 104 8.03 -0.94 -14.72
CA ALA A 104 6.62 -0.82 -14.36
C ALA A 104 6.35 0.52 -13.66
N GLN A 105 5.35 1.25 -14.14
CA GLN A 105 4.94 2.52 -13.55
C GLN A 105 4.25 2.33 -12.20
N VAL A 106 4.61 3.15 -11.21
CA VAL A 106 3.87 3.27 -9.94
C VAL A 106 3.31 4.68 -9.84
N THR A 107 1.99 4.78 -9.71
CA THR A 107 1.28 6.05 -9.51
C THR A 107 0.77 6.14 -8.09
N ALA A 108 0.90 7.31 -7.45
CA ALA A 108 0.38 7.56 -6.12
C ALA A 108 -0.80 8.54 -6.18
N GLN A 109 -1.92 8.16 -5.59
CA GLN A 109 -3.07 9.04 -5.35
C GLN A 109 -3.16 9.35 -3.86
N VAL A 110 -2.87 10.58 -3.48
CA VAL A 110 -3.08 11.05 -2.10
C VAL A 110 -4.57 11.04 -1.80
N LEU A 111 -4.97 10.36 -0.72
CA LEU A 111 -6.35 10.28 -0.30
C LEU A 111 -6.74 11.56 0.45
N ALA A 112 -7.95 12.05 0.21
CA ALA A 112 -8.49 13.23 0.88
C ALA A 112 -9.00 12.86 2.30
N LEU A 113 -8.07 12.46 3.17
CA LEU A 113 -8.33 12.13 4.57
C LEU A 113 -8.05 13.32 5.47
N THR A 114 -8.83 13.45 6.55
CA THR A 114 -8.47 14.31 7.68
C THR A 114 -7.23 13.75 8.42
N PRO A 115 -6.52 14.58 9.21
CA PRO A 115 -5.42 14.11 10.07
C PRO A 115 -5.77 12.91 10.96
N GLU A 116 -6.96 12.93 11.56
CA GLU A 116 -7.41 11.86 12.46
C GLU A 116 -7.66 10.56 11.69
N GLU A 117 -8.26 10.63 10.50
CA GLU A 117 -8.46 9.47 9.63
C GLU A 117 -7.15 8.91 9.10
N ALA A 118 -6.21 9.77 8.67
CA ALA A 118 -4.88 9.36 8.22
C ALA A 118 -4.13 8.63 9.35
N HIS A 119 -4.24 9.13 10.58
CA HIS A 119 -3.69 8.48 11.76
C HIS A 119 -4.34 7.12 12.03
N ASP A 120 -5.67 7.03 11.97
CA ASP A 120 -6.39 5.77 12.19
C ASP A 120 -6.05 4.70 11.14
N VAL A 121 -5.88 5.10 9.88
CA VAL A 121 -5.42 4.20 8.81
C VAL A 121 -4.00 3.71 9.14
N ALA A 122 -3.08 4.62 9.44
CA ALA A 122 -1.70 4.28 9.78
C ALA A 122 -1.63 3.35 11.00
N GLN A 123 -2.43 3.61 12.03
CA GLN A 123 -2.50 2.79 13.23
C GLN A 123 -3.05 1.39 12.92
N ALA A 124 -4.13 1.29 12.14
CA ALA A 124 -4.71 0.00 11.75
C ALA A 124 -3.71 -0.84 10.96
N LEU A 125 -2.98 -0.22 10.02
CA LEU A 125 -1.96 -0.89 9.21
C LEU A 125 -0.77 -1.36 10.05
N ASN A 126 -0.23 -0.50 10.92
CA ASN A 126 0.86 -0.90 11.82
C ASN A 126 0.43 -2.04 12.76
N ALA A 127 -0.79 -1.98 13.31
CA ALA A 127 -1.29 -3.02 14.21
C ALA A 127 -1.32 -4.40 13.55
N ILE A 128 -1.63 -4.50 12.25
CA ILE A 128 -1.60 -5.78 11.52
C ILE A 128 -0.19 -6.38 11.52
N VAL A 129 0.83 -5.55 11.32
CA VAL A 129 2.24 -5.99 11.29
C VAL A 129 2.73 -6.34 12.70
N GLU A 130 2.56 -5.42 13.65
CA GLU A 130 3.10 -5.51 15.01
C GLU A 130 2.52 -6.70 15.81
N GLN A 131 1.25 -7.05 15.58
CA GLN A 131 0.60 -8.17 16.28
C GLN A 131 1.22 -9.54 15.98
N HIS A 132 2.08 -9.64 14.96
CA HIS A 132 2.56 -10.91 14.45
C HIS A 132 4.07 -11.03 14.35
N ASP A 133 4.83 -10.21 15.11
CA ASP A 133 6.28 -10.31 15.29
C ASP A 133 7.05 -10.54 13.97
N PRO A 134 7.14 -9.52 13.09
CA PRO A 134 7.70 -9.69 11.77
C PRO A 134 9.22 -9.90 11.80
N GLU A 135 9.75 -10.61 10.80
CA GLU A 135 11.18 -10.57 10.49
C GLU A 135 11.53 -9.21 9.91
N VAL A 136 12.40 -8.46 10.58
CA VAL A 136 12.87 -7.16 10.10
C VAL A 136 14.21 -7.31 9.37
N ARG A 137 14.25 -6.87 8.12
CA ARG A 137 15.48 -6.72 7.34
C ARG A 137 15.80 -5.25 7.15
N GLU A 138 17.05 -4.89 7.40
CA GLU A 138 17.56 -3.53 7.19
C GLU A 138 18.53 -3.49 6.00
N TYR A 139 18.40 -2.45 5.19
CA TYR A 139 19.27 -2.17 4.04
C TYR A 139 19.87 -0.79 4.22
N VAL A 140 21.20 -0.73 4.26
CA VAL A 140 21.94 0.53 4.32
C VAL A 140 22.28 0.95 2.89
N VAL A 141 21.74 2.09 2.46
CA VAL A 141 21.93 2.61 1.11
C VAL A 141 22.58 3.99 1.13
N PRO A 142 23.34 4.37 0.08
CA PRO A 142 23.85 5.74 -0.04
C PRO A 142 22.68 6.72 -0.20
N GLY A 143 22.59 7.70 0.69
CA GLY A 143 21.63 8.79 0.63
C GLY A 143 22.05 9.88 -0.34
N LEU A 144 21.09 10.71 -0.75
CA LEU A 144 21.30 11.78 -1.74
C LEU A 144 22.26 12.88 -1.26
N ASN A 145 22.40 13.06 0.05
CA ASN A 145 23.31 14.02 0.68
C ASN A 145 24.70 13.41 0.97
N GLY A 146 24.94 12.16 0.59
CA GLY A 146 26.18 11.43 0.89
C GLY A 146 26.22 10.77 2.28
N GLU A 147 25.17 10.93 3.10
CA GLU A 147 24.97 10.16 4.32
C GLU A 147 24.37 8.78 3.99
N GLN A 148 24.26 7.90 4.99
CA GLN A 148 23.65 6.58 4.80
C GLN A 148 22.18 6.61 5.20
N ASP A 149 21.31 6.19 4.29
CA ASP A 149 19.90 5.95 4.57
C ASP A 149 19.69 4.49 5.00
N ARG A 150 18.71 4.28 5.88
CA ARG A 150 18.29 2.95 6.32
C ARG A 150 16.90 2.67 5.80
N LEU A 151 16.77 1.64 4.98
CA LEU A 151 15.51 1.13 4.49
C LEU A 151 15.17 -0.17 5.22
N THR A 152 13.89 -0.38 5.53
CA THR A 152 13.43 -1.56 6.26
C THR A 152 12.41 -2.35 5.46
N LEU A 153 12.43 -3.66 5.62
CA LEU A 153 11.42 -4.60 5.14
C LEU A 153 11.00 -5.46 6.33
N GLU A 154 9.76 -5.29 6.78
CA GLU A 154 9.13 -6.04 7.86
C GLU A 154 8.26 -7.14 7.21
N MET A 155 8.77 -8.37 7.25
CA MET A 155 8.13 -9.52 6.62
C MET A 155 7.31 -10.32 7.64
N PRO A 156 6.05 -10.63 7.33
CA PRO A 156 5.19 -11.40 8.20
C PRO A 156 5.54 -12.89 8.20
N HIS A 157 5.40 -13.55 9.35
CA HIS A 157 5.45 -15.02 9.47
C HIS A 157 4.07 -15.70 9.41
N TRP A 158 3.02 -14.91 9.25
CA TRP A 158 1.64 -15.36 9.12
C TRP A 158 1.19 -15.24 7.68
N THR A 159 0.20 -16.05 7.29
CA THR A 159 -0.35 -16.03 5.94
C THR A 159 -1.88 -16.04 5.96
N TYR A 160 -2.46 -15.61 4.85
CA TYR A 160 -3.87 -15.71 4.53
C TYR A 160 -4.06 -16.20 3.10
N ARG A 161 -5.29 -16.61 2.82
CA ARG A 161 -5.73 -16.96 1.47
C ARG A 161 -6.21 -15.72 0.75
N TYR A 162 -5.79 -15.58 -0.49
CA TYR A 162 -6.43 -14.67 -1.42
C TYR A 162 -7.48 -15.37 -2.25
N ASN A 163 -8.52 -14.61 -2.56
CA ASN A 163 -9.39 -14.87 -3.69
C ASN A 163 -9.15 -13.77 -4.72
N PHE A 164 -8.59 -14.15 -5.87
CA PHE A 164 -8.25 -13.22 -6.95
C PHE A 164 -9.39 -12.23 -7.30
N LEU A 165 -10.65 -12.68 -7.23
CA LEU A 165 -11.83 -11.89 -7.61
C LEU A 165 -12.40 -11.04 -6.46
N TYR A 166 -12.36 -11.54 -5.22
CA TYR A 166 -13.18 -10.96 -4.12
C TYR A 166 -12.40 -10.59 -2.87
N ASP A 167 -11.20 -11.14 -2.69
CA ASP A 167 -10.34 -10.85 -1.55
C ASP A 167 -8.90 -10.80 -2.04
N ASN A 168 -8.44 -9.61 -2.43
CA ASN A 168 -7.18 -9.34 -3.09
C ASN A 168 -6.53 -8.05 -2.56
N CYS A 169 -5.43 -7.60 -3.15
CA CYS A 169 -4.69 -6.44 -2.65
C CYS A 169 -5.50 -5.15 -2.70
N THR A 170 -6.36 -5.01 -3.71
CA THR A 170 -7.24 -3.86 -3.86
C THR A 170 -8.36 -3.87 -2.81
N THR A 171 -9.06 -5.00 -2.64
CA THR A 171 -10.17 -5.06 -1.67
C THR A 171 -9.68 -4.94 -0.23
N ARG A 172 -8.50 -5.47 0.11
CA ARG A 172 -7.91 -5.32 1.45
C ARG A 172 -7.41 -3.91 1.74
N ALA A 173 -6.74 -3.27 0.79
CA ALA A 173 -6.37 -1.87 0.91
C ALA A 173 -7.61 -0.99 1.12
N LEU A 174 -8.66 -1.22 0.33
CA LEU A 174 -9.93 -0.50 0.46
C LEU A 174 -10.57 -0.75 1.84
N ALA A 175 -10.62 -1.99 2.30
CA ALA A 175 -11.19 -2.35 3.60
C ALA A 175 -10.46 -1.68 4.77
N ALA A 176 -9.12 -1.56 4.69
CA ALA A 176 -8.33 -0.86 5.70
C ALA A 176 -8.73 0.63 5.81
N VAL A 177 -8.87 1.31 4.66
CA VAL A 177 -9.31 2.71 4.63
C VAL A 177 -10.76 2.84 5.12
N GLN A 178 -11.68 2.02 4.60
CA GLN A 178 -13.10 2.07 5.01
C GLN A 178 -13.30 1.84 6.51
N SER A 179 -12.53 0.92 7.09
CA SER A 179 -12.62 0.62 8.53
C SER A 179 -12.17 1.80 9.39
N ALA A 180 -11.18 2.57 8.93
CA ALA A 180 -10.74 3.79 9.60
C ALA A 180 -11.81 4.89 9.50
N LEU A 181 -12.34 5.16 8.30
CA LEU A 181 -13.40 6.16 8.07
C LEU A 181 -14.67 5.87 8.88
N ALA A 182 -15.04 4.59 8.99
CA ALA A 182 -16.24 4.19 9.72
C ALA A 182 -16.21 4.57 11.22
N LYS A 183 -15.02 4.70 11.82
CA LYS A 183 -14.86 5.18 13.21
C LYS A 183 -15.35 6.63 13.39
N HIS A 184 -15.23 7.42 12.32
CA HIS A 184 -15.64 8.82 12.26
C HIS A 184 -17.06 9.01 11.70
N GLY A 185 -17.75 7.90 11.38
CA GLY A 185 -19.06 7.94 10.72
C GLY A 185 -19.00 8.35 9.24
N GLU A 186 -17.80 8.41 8.66
CA GLU A 186 -17.55 8.77 7.27
C GLU A 186 -17.58 7.54 6.36
N ARG A 187 -17.71 7.77 5.05
CA ARG A 187 -17.70 6.73 4.03
C ARG A 187 -16.92 7.18 2.81
N LEU A 188 -16.21 6.25 2.21
CA LEU A 188 -15.51 6.49 0.96
C LEU A 188 -16.53 6.70 -0.17
N VAL A 189 -16.40 7.84 -0.86
CA VAL A 189 -17.24 8.17 -2.02
C VAL A 189 -16.41 7.99 -3.27
N PHE A 190 -16.86 7.09 -4.14
CA PHE A 190 -16.27 6.93 -5.46
C PHE A 190 -16.84 7.98 -6.41
N PRO A 191 -16.00 8.57 -7.29
CA PRO A 191 -16.50 9.47 -8.31
C PRO A 191 -17.48 8.72 -9.23
N ASP A 192 -18.48 9.42 -9.74
CA ASP A 192 -19.35 8.91 -10.79
C ASP A 192 -18.52 8.78 -12.09
N LEU A 193 -17.95 7.60 -12.29
CA LEU A 193 -17.32 7.25 -13.54
C LEU A 193 -18.44 7.10 -14.55
N LYS A 194 -18.39 7.83 -15.67
CA LYS A 194 -19.41 7.78 -16.71
C LYS A 194 -19.71 6.33 -17.09
N ASN A 195 -20.81 5.81 -16.58
CA ASN A 195 -21.34 4.51 -16.96
C ASN A 195 -22.15 4.72 -18.25
N ASP A 196 -21.65 4.17 -19.35
CA ASP A 196 -22.32 4.17 -20.64
C ASP A 196 -23.52 3.19 -20.70
N GLY A 197 -23.89 2.60 -19.57
CA GLY A 197 -24.87 1.54 -19.44
C GLY A 197 -24.33 0.17 -19.86
N ALA A 198 -23.04 0.07 -20.20
CA ALA A 198 -22.45 -1.21 -20.59
C ALA A 198 -22.35 -2.12 -19.36
N LEU A 199 -22.81 -3.36 -19.55
CA LEU A 199 -22.56 -4.43 -18.60
C LEU A 199 -21.10 -4.88 -18.77
N LEU A 200 -20.41 -4.99 -17.66
CA LEU A 200 -19.08 -5.59 -17.57
C LEU A 200 -19.18 -6.95 -16.92
N THR A 201 -18.26 -7.83 -17.30
CA THR A 201 -18.01 -9.11 -16.63
C THR A 201 -16.57 -9.16 -16.18
N GLN A 202 -16.28 -9.94 -15.14
CA GLN A 202 -14.91 -10.16 -14.69
C GLN A 202 -14.06 -10.81 -15.78
N ARG A 203 -14.65 -11.72 -16.57
CA ARG A 203 -13.96 -12.33 -17.72
C ARG A 203 -13.47 -11.27 -18.69
N ARG A 204 -14.32 -10.31 -19.05
CA ARG A 204 -13.94 -9.23 -19.97
C ARG A 204 -12.80 -8.38 -19.40
N MET A 205 -12.87 -8.00 -18.12
CA MET A 205 -11.80 -7.24 -17.47
C MET A 205 -10.48 -8.00 -17.42
N ILE A 206 -10.53 -9.31 -17.17
CA ILE A 206 -9.35 -10.18 -17.17
C ILE A 206 -8.75 -10.26 -18.58
N HIS A 207 -9.57 -10.53 -19.60
CA HIS A 207 -9.15 -10.67 -20.99
C HIS A 207 -8.59 -9.37 -21.59
N GLU A 208 -8.95 -8.19 -21.07
CA GLU A 208 -8.31 -6.92 -21.45
C GLU A 208 -6.78 -6.94 -21.25
N PHE A 209 -6.28 -7.66 -20.25
CA PHE A 209 -4.85 -7.78 -19.98
C PHE A 209 -4.20 -9.03 -20.60
N THR A 210 -5.01 -9.98 -21.10
CA THR A 210 -4.50 -11.25 -21.67
C THR A 210 -4.86 -11.48 -23.13
N ALA A 211 -5.44 -10.50 -23.82
CA ALA A 211 -5.89 -10.58 -25.21
C ALA A 211 -4.83 -11.09 -26.20
N GLN A 212 -3.54 -10.92 -25.88
CA GLN A 212 -2.43 -11.36 -26.73
C GLN A 212 -2.01 -12.82 -26.48
N SER A 213 -2.62 -13.50 -25.50
CA SER A 213 -2.22 -14.84 -25.07
C SER A 213 -3.44 -15.78 -24.97
N PRO A 214 -3.91 -16.35 -26.10
CA PRO A 214 -5.13 -17.18 -26.13
C PRO A 214 -5.09 -18.40 -25.21
N TRP A 215 -3.90 -18.97 -24.97
CA TRP A 215 -3.73 -20.09 -24.06
C TRP A 215 -3.86 -19.69 -22.59
N TYR A 216 -3.52 -18.44 -22.23
CA TYR A 216 -3.76 -17.93 -20.89
C TYR A 216 -5.24 -17.71 -20.65
N GLU A 217 -5.94 -17.11 -21.61
CA GLU A 217 -7.40 -16.94 -21.55
C GLU A 217 -8.10 -18.29 -21.41
N PHE A 218 -7.75 -19.27 -22.24
CA PHE A 218 -8.31 -20.62 -22.14
C PHE A 218 -8.10 -21.24 -20.74
N GLY A 219 -6.90 -21.13 -20.19
CA GLY A 219 -6.59 -21.64 -18.86
C GLY A 219 -7.37 -20.93 -17.75
N GLN A 220 -7.48 -19.60 -17.83
CA GLN A 220 -8.26 -18.79 -16.89
C GLN A 220 -9.75 -19.14 -16.98
N ASP A 221 -10.27 -19.30 -18.19
CA ASP A 221 -11.67 -19.65 -18.43
C ASP A 221 -12.01 -21.00 -17.81
N LEU A 222 -11.12 -21.98 -17.96
CA LEU A 222 -11.26 -23.30 -17.36
C LEU A 222 -11.22 -23.26 -15.82
N LEU A 223 -10.32 -22.44 -15.25
CA LEU A 223 -10.08 -22.39 -13.80
C LEU A 223 -11.13 -21.55 -13.05
N LEU A 224 -11.50 -20.41 -13.61
CA LEU A 224 -12.44 -19.46 -13.00
C LEU A 224 -13.90 -19.82 -13.31
N GLY A 225 -14.13 -20.58 -14.39
CA GLY A 225 -15.45 -21.09 -14.75
C GLY A 225 -16.46 -19.98 -15.06
N PRO A 226 -17.77 -20.26 -14.98
CA PRO A 226 -18.83 -19.31 -15.37
C PRO A 226 -19.08 -18.21 -14.34
N GLU A 227 -18.47 -18.27 -13.15
CA GLU A 227 -18.68 -17.24 -12.11
C GLU A 227 -18.24 -15.86 -12.58
N VAL A 228 -17.15 -15.79 -13.36
CA VAL A 228 -16.60 -14.53 -13.91
C VAL A 228 -17.43 -13.93 -15.04
N ASP A 229 -18.49 -14.62 -15.49
CA ASP A 229 -19.45 -14.10 -16.49
C ASP A 229 -20.60 -13.32 -15.83
N ARG A 230 -20.62 -13.20 -14.50
CA ARG A 230 -21.63 -12.40 -13.81
C ARG A 230 -21.53 -10.93 -14.24
N GLU A 231 -22.64 -10.39 -14.71
CA GLU A 231 -22.76 -9.02 -15.15
C GLU A 231 -22.92 -8.05 -13.97
N PHE A 232 -22.21 -6.93 -14.05
CA PHE A 232 -22.40 -5.77 -13.17
C PHE A 232 -22.35 -4.48 -14.00
N PRO A 233 -23.11 -3.45 -13.59
CA PRO A 233 -23.05 -2.15 -14.23
C PRO A 233 -21.65 -1.56 -14.09
N ARG A 234 -21.15 -0.95 -15.16
CA ARG A 234 -19.83 -0.31 -15.23
C ARG A 234 -19.70 0.93 -14.33
#